data_AF-A0A7C5I9X4-F1
#
_entry.id   AF-A0A7C5I9X4-F1
#
_cell.length_a   1.000
_cell.length_b   1.000
_cell.length_c   1.000
_cell.angle_alpha   90.00
_cell.angle_beta   90.00
_cell.angle_gamma   90.00
#
_symmetry.space_group_name_H-M   'P 1'
#
loop_
_entity.id
_entity.type
_entity.pdbx_description
1 polymer ?
#
loop_
_entity_poly.entity_id
_entity_poly.type
_entity_poly.pdbx_seq_one_letter_code
_entity_poly.pdbx_strand_id
1 'polypeptide(L)'
;MRDRFEGILVDGRSLGGIATTLAFPEMALTVDIGVCTPAALRTATVAITHTHADHVAGLHQYLAIRRLYGMAAPRLIAPKAALPVLQSHIEVIGALQGRPFEPQVIGLGHQDECDLGRNLVLRAFEVTHSARIPCLGYVVLRRQKKLKQ
;
A
#
# COMPACT_ATOMS: atom_id res chain seq x y z
N MET A 1 6.49 3.25 -16.11
CA MET A 1 6.80 1.88 -16.58
C MET A 1 5.53 1.06 -16.52
N ARG A 2 5.27 0.25 -17.54
CA ARG A 2 4.22 -0.77 -17.50
C ARG A 2 4.78 -1.99 -18.21
N ASP A 3 5.03 -3.06 -17.46
CA ASP A 3 5.72 -4.24 -17.98
C ASP A 3 5.29 -5.52 -17.26
N ARG A 4 5.65 -6.69 -17.78
CA ARG A 4 5.39 -7.99 -17.15
C ARG A 4 6.69 -8.70 -16.78
N PHE A 5 6.77 -9.16 -15.54
CA PHE A 5 7.88 -9.97 -15.05
C PHE A 5 7.32 -11.30 -14.53
N GLU A 6 7.78 -12.42 -15.08
CA GLU A 6 7.29 -13.77 -14.69
C GLU A 6 5.74 -13.86 -14.70
N GLY A 7 5.10 -13.22 -15.69
CA GLY A 7 3.64 -13.19 -15.82
C GLY A 7 2.91 -12.18 -14.92
N ILE A 8 3.60 -11.49 -14.01
CA ILE A 8 3.02 -10.47 -13.12
C ILE A 8 3.09 -9.10 -13.79
N LEU A 9 1.96 -8.40 -13.92
CA LEU A 9 1.96 -7.02 -14.39
C LEU A 9 2.49 -6.08 -13.30
N VAL A 10 3.43 -5.23 -13.71
CA VAL A 10 3.95 -4.12 -12.90
C VAL A 10 3.62 -2.82 -13.61
N ASP A 11 2.70 -2.05 -13.04
CA ASP A 11 2.38 -0.68 -13.48
C ASP A 11 2.95 0.29 -12.46
N GLY A 12 3.99 1.03 -12.85
CA GLY A 12 4.84 1.73 -11.92
C GLY A 12 5.27 3.12 -12.36
N ARG A 13 5.31 4.06 -11.41
CA ARG A 13 6.04 5.32 -11.51
C ARG A 13 6.97 5.41 -10.32
N SER A 14 8.27 5.63 -10.54
CA SER A 14 9.22 5.90 -9.47
C SER A 14 10.22 6.95 -9.93
N LEU A 15 10.19 8.09 -9.27
CA LEU A 15 11.11 9.20 -9.47
C LEU A 15 11.36 9.83 -8.09
N GLY A 16 12.60 9.77 -7.62
CA GLY A 16 12.96 10.11 -6.25
C GLY A 16 12.54 11.53 -5.86
N GLY A 17 11.90 11.66 -4.70
CA GLY A 17 11.39 12.94 -4.19
C GLY A 17 10.15 13.47 -4.93
N ILE A 18 9.67 12.75 -5.96
CA ILE A 18 8.50 13.16 -6.75
C ILE A 18 7.34 12.18 -6.54
N ALA A 19 7.52 10.91 -6.90
CA ALA A 19 6.49 9.89 -6.69
C ALA A 19 7.04 8.48 -6.87
N THR A 20 6.66 7.58 -5.96
CA THR A 20 6.81 6.12 -6.06
C THR A 20 5.44 5.46 -5.90
N THR A 21 5.06 4.65 -6.88
CA THR A 21 3.83 3.85 -6.90
C THR A 21 4.09 2.66 -7.79
N LEU A 22 3.98 1.44 -7.24
CA LEU A 22 4.15 0.18 -7.96
C LEU A 22 2.91 -0.68 -7.76
N ALA A 23 2.05 -0.78 -8.78
CA ALA A 23 0.82 -1.54 -8.73
C ALA A 23 1.00 -2.95 -9.34
N PHE A 24 0.48 -3.94 -8.63
CA PHE A 24 0.46 -5.36 -8.99
C PHE A 24 -1.01 -5.86 -9.00
N PRO A 25 -1.76 -5.63 -10.10
CA PRO A 25 -3.20 -5.90 -10.13
C PRO A 25 -3.58 -7.35 -9.83
N GLU A 26 -2.78 -8.33 -10.28
CA GLU A 26 -3.00 -9.76 -10.04
C GLU A 26 -2.93 -10.13 -8.55
N MET A 27 -2.26 -9.31 -7.73
CA MET A 27 -2.13 -9.47 -6.28
C MET A 27 -3.09 -8.55 -5.50
N ALA A 28 -3.88 -7.72 -6.19
CA ALA A 28 -4.68 -6.65 -5.60
C ALA A 28 -3.86 -5.74 -4.65
N LEU A 29 -2.58 -5.53 -4.96
CA LEU A 29 -1.60 -4.85 -4.12
C LEU A 29 -0.94 -3.70 -4.89
N THR A 30 -0.79 -2.57 -4.23
CA THR A 30 0.11 -1.49 -4.64
C THR A 30 1.15 -1.26 -3.55
N VAL A 31 2.43 -1.12 -3.92
CA VAL A 31 3.49 -0.68 -3.00
C VAL A 31 3.71 0.82 -3.21
N ASP A 32 3.50 1.58 -2.13
CA ASP A 32 3.46 3.04 -2.09
C ASP A 32 2.46 3.70 -3.04
N ILE A 33 2.07 4.93 -2.72
CA ILE A 33 1.12 5.69 -3.53
C ILE A 33 1.48 7.17 -3.57
N GLY A 34 2.70 7.49 -4.00
CA GLY A 34 3.11 8.85 -4.34
C GLY A 34 2.22 9.51 -5.39
N VAL A 35 1.71 8.74 -6.35
CA VAL A 35 0.69 9.18 -7.30
C VAL A 35 -0.38 8.10 -7.47
N CYS A 36 -1.65 8.46 -7.51
CA CYS A 36 -2.70 7.48 -7.76
C CYS A 36 -2.81 7.21 -9.26
N THR A 37 -2.17 6.14 -9.75
CA THR A 37 -2.34 5.69 -11.14
C THR A 37 -3.67 4.93 -11.32
N PRO A 38 -4.19 4.80 -12.56
CA PRO A 38 -5.36 3.96 -12.82
C PRO A 38 -5.18 2.51 -12.37
N ALA A 39 -3.95 1.97 -12.42
CA ALA A 39 -3.68 0.63 -11.92
C ALA A 39 -3.73 0.56 -10.39
N ALA A 40 -3.11 1.52 -9.70
CA ALA A 40 -3.14 1.59 -8.24
C ALA A 40 -4.58 1.72 -7.71
N LEU A 41 -5.40 2.55 -8.37
CA LEU A 41 -6.81 2.77 -8.01
C LEU A 41 -7.62 1.46 -7.93
N ARG A 42 -7.29 0.47 -8.78
CA ARG A 42 -7.99 -0.83 -8.85
C ARG A 42 -7.52 -1.85 -7.82
N THR A 43 -6.38 -1.63 -7.18
CA THR A 43 -5.90 -2.53 -6.11
C THR A 43 -6.68 -2.27 -4.82
N ALA A 44 -6.91 -3.30 -4.02
CA ALA A 44 -7.65 -3.16 -2.76
C ALA A 44 -6.73 -2.86 -1.57
N THR A 45 -5.44 -3.17 -1.70
CA THR A 45 -4.44 -3.02 -0.65
C THR A 45 -3.31 -2.11 -1.12
N VAL A 46 -2.92 -1.15 -0.28
CA VAL A 46 -1.71 -0.35 -0.45
C VAL A 46 -0.76 -0.68 0.71
N ALA A 47 0.46 -1.13 0.39
CA ALA A 47 1.54 -1.32 1.35
C ALA A 47 2.51 -0.14 1.26
N ILE A 48 2.51 0.70 2.29
CA ILE A 48 3.30 1.92 2.40
C ILE A 48 4.62 1.57 3.07
N THR A 49 5.73 1.73 2.36
CA THR A 49 7.08 1.46 2.89
C THR A 49 7.45 2.44 3.97
N HIS A 50 7.18 3.74 3.74
CA HIS A 50 7.37 4.84 4.67
C HIS A 50 6.54 6.07 4.26
N THR A 51 6.52 7.12 5.09
CA THR A 51 5.55 8.22 4.97
C THR A 51 6.12 9.50 4.37
N HIS A 52 7.19 9.46 3.59
CA HIS A 52 7.61 10.63 2.83
C HIS A 52 6.57 11.00 1.76
N ALA A 53 6.55 12.27 1.38
CA ALA A 53 5.54 12.81 0.46
C ALA A 53 5.46 12.03 -0.86
N ASP A 54 6.59 11.68 -1.45
CA ASP A 54 6.67 10.91 -2.68
C ASP A 54 6.20 9.45 -2.54
N HIS A 55 5.85 8.98 -1.35
CA HIS A 55 5.27 7.65 -1.10
C HIS A 55 3.79 7.68 -0.70
N VAL A 56 3.24 8.83 -0.28
CA VAL A 56 1.86 8.91 0.24
C VAL A 56 1.00 10.03 -0.34
N ALA A 57 1.56 10.94 -1.14
CA ALA A 57 0.81 12.10 -1.67
C ALA A 57 -0.44 11.72 -2.48
N GLY A 58 -0.44 10.57 -3.15
CA GLY A 58 -1.57 10.04 -3.90
C GLY A 58 -2.69 9.46 -3.05
N LEU A 59 -2.54 9.33 -1.72
CA LEU A 59 -3.59 8.78 -0.83
C LEU A 59 -4.90 9.56 -0.92
N HIS A 60 -4.83 10.90 -1.01
CA HIS A 60 -6.02 11.73 -1.12
C HIS A 60 -6.84 11.36 -2.35
N GLN A 61 -6.20 11.35 -3.51
CA GLN A 61 -6.86 10.99 -4.77
C GLN A 61 -7.37 9.54 -4.75
N TYR A 62 -6.58 8.61 -4.23
CA TYR A 62 -6.94 7.20 -4.10
C TYR A 62 -8.21 6.99 -3.28
N LEU A 63 -8.26 7.54 -2.06
CA LEU A 63 -9.43 7.41 -1.18
C LEU A 63 -10.66 8.11 -1.76
N ALA A 64 -10.49 9.33 -2.29
CA ALA A 64 -11.58 10.12 -2.84
C ALA A 64 -12.23 9.46 -4.06
N ILE A 65 -11.44 9.00 -5.03
CA ILE A 65 -11.97 8.40 -6.26
C ILE A 65 -12.58 7.03 -5.99
N ARG A 66 -11.97 6.20 -5.13
CA ARG A 66 -12.57 4.90 -4.75
C ARG A 66 -13.94 5.08 -4.12
N ARG A 67 -14.08 6.06 -3.23
CA ARG A 67 -15.38 6.40 -2.63
C ARG A 67 -16.37 6.94 -3.66
N LEU A 68 -15.93 7.80 -4.58
CA LEU A 68 -16.77 8.31 -5.67
C LEU A 68 -17.33 7.17 -6.53
N TYR A 69 -16.53 6.15 -6.82
CA TYR A 69 -16.93 4.98 -7.61
C TYR A 69 -17.58 3.85 -6.78
N GLY A 70 -17.91 4.08 -5.51
CA GLY A 70 -18.56 3.07 -4.67
C GLY A 70 -17.72 1.82 -4.43
N MET A 71 -16.39 1.93 -4.53
CA MET A 71 -15.48 0.81 -4.30
C MET A 71 -15.37 0.52 -2.80
N ALA A 72 -15.12 -0.75 -2.45
CA ALA A 72 -14.90 -1.16 -1.07
C ALA A 72 -13.73 -0.39 -0.42
N ALA A 73 -13.86 -0.14 0.88
CA ALA A 73 -12.84 0.51 1.70
C ALA A 73 -11.50 -0.23 1.54
N PRO A 74 -10.40 0.48 1.24
CA PRO A 74 -9.12 -0.17 0.99
C PRO A 74 -8.42 -0.55 2.30
N ARG A 75 -7.44 -1.43 2.18
CA ARG A 75 -6.50 -1.78 3.24
C ARG A 75 -5.23 -0.95 3.07
N LEU A 76 -4.81 -0.25 4.12
CA LEU A 76 -3.56 0.51 4.16
C LEU A 76 -2.63 -0.17 5.15
N ILE A 77 -1.59 -0.81 4.63
CA ILE A 77 -0.55 -1.49 5.41
C ILE A 77 0.63 -0.55 5.52
N ALA A 78 1.18 -0.37 6.73
CA ALA A 78 2.31 0.53 6.96
C ALA A 78 3.16 0.06 8.16
N PRO A 79 4.36 0.64 8.39
CA PRO A 79 5.07 0.44 9.64
C PRO A 79 4.18 0.76 10.85
N LYS A 80 4.16 -0.13 11.84
CA LYS A 80 3.33 0.03 13.06
C LYS A 80 3.57 1.37 13.75
N ALA A 81 4.81 1.84 13.79
CA ALA A 81 5.19 3.13 14.36
C ALA A 81 4.70 4.34 13.54
N ALA A 82 4.34 4.16 12.27
CA ALA A 82 3.82 5.22 11.41
C ALA A 82 2.28 5.35 11.44
N LEU A 83 1.57 4.45 12.12
CA LEU A 83 0.10 4.47 12.13
C LEU A 83 -0.50 5.78 12.66
N PRO A 84 -0.02 6.37 13.77
CA PRO A 84 -0.65 7.58 14.31
C PRO A 84 -0.63 8.75 13.32
N VAL A 85 0.51 8.95 12.63
CA VAL A 85 0.66 10.02 11.63
C VAL A 85 -0.12 9.71 10.35
N LEU A 86 -0.18 8.45 9.93
CA LEU A 86 -0.96 8.03 8.77
C LEU A 86 -2.47 8.21 9.02
N GLN A 87 -2.97 7.84 10.20
CA GLN A 87 -4.37 8.04 10.59
C GLN A 87 -4.71 9.53 10.64
N SER A 88 -3.86 10.34 11.28
CA SER A 88 -4.03 11.81 11.30
C SER A 88 -4.08 12.41 9.89
N HIS A 89 -3.25 11.92 8.97
CA HIS A 89 -3.28 12.33 7.56
C HIS A 89 -4.63 11.96 6.91
N ILE A 90 -5.11 10.72 7.09
CA ILE A 90 -6.41 10.28 6.55
C ILE A 90 -7.57 11.13 7.08
N GLU A 91 -7.55 11.48 8.37
CA GLU A 91 -8.54 12.36 9.00
C GLU A 91 -8.55 13.75 8.36
N VAL A 92 -7.38 14.37 8.18
CA VAL A 92 -7.24 15.67 7.52
C VAL A 92 -7.80 15.62 6.10
N ILE A 93 -7.45 14.59 5.32
CA ILE A 93 -7.97 14.43 3.95
C ILE A 93 -9.50 14.26 3.98
N GLY A 94 -10.04 13.51 4.95
CA GLY A 94 -11.47 13.36 5.15
C GLY A 94 -12.17 14.69 5.44
N ALA A 95 -11.59 15.50 6.35
CA ALA A 95 -12.08 16.84 6.67
C ALA A 95 -12.08 17.77 5.45
N LEU A 96 -10.99 17.77 4.67
CA LEU A 96 -10.92 18.53 3.40
C LEU A 96 -11.98 18.10 2.38
N GLN A 97 -12.44 16.85 2.46
CA GLN A 97 -13.49 16.30 1.60
C GLN A 97 -14.89 16.39 2.23
N GLY A 98 -15.02 17.03 3.40
CA GLY A 98 -16.28 17.20 4.13
C GLY A 98 -16.89 15.91 4.71
N ARG A 99 -16.15 14.79 4.69
CA ARG A 99 -16.61 13.50 5.24
C ARG A 99 -15.45 12.52 5.45
N PRO A 100 -15.46 11.74 6.54
CA PRO A 100 -14.37 10.83 6.87
C PRO A 100 -14.15 9.75 5.80
N PHE A 101 -12.93 9.21 5.80
CA PHE A 101 -12.57 7.98 5.12
C PHE A 101 -12.32 6.90 6.18
N GLU A 102 -12.79 5.69 5.92
CA GLU A 102 -12.68 4.56 6.85
C GLU A 102 -11.89 3.39 6.22
N PRO A 103 -10.64 3.60 5.77
CA PRO A 103 -9.81 2.49 5.32
C PRO A 103 -9.44 1.58 6.50
N GLN A 104 -9.21 0.30 6.23
CA GLN A 104 -8.61 -0.58 7.22
C GLN A 104 -7.11 -0.29 7.33
N VAL A 105 -6.66 0.33 8.42
CA VAL A 105 -5.25 0.63 8.65
C VAL A 105 -4.59 -0.50 9.46
N ILE A 106 -3.51 -1.09 8.93
CA ILE A 106 -2.85 -2.27 9.48
C ILE A 106 -1.36 -1.97 9.69
N GLY A 107 -0.89 -2.09 10.93
CA GLY A 107 0.50 -1.82 11.30
C GLY A 107 1.31 -3.10 11.38
N LEU A 108 2.38 -3.20 10.61
CA LEU A 108 3.33 -4.31 10.64
C LEU A 108 4.66 -3.90 11.29
N GLY A 109 5.29 -4.83 11.99
CA GLY A 109 6.71 -4.79 12.39
C GLY A 109 7.57 -5.75 11.56
N HIS A 110 8.84 -5.90 11.94
CA HIS A 110 9.74 -6.87 11.31
C HIS A 110 9.19 -8.30 11.41
N GLN A 111 9.18 -9.04 10.29
CA GLN A 111 8.62 -10.39 10.14
C GLN A 111 7.11 -10.54 10.36
N ASP A 112 6.39 -9.46 10.70
CA ASP A 112 4.93 -9.51 10.75
C ASP A 112 4.39 -9.83 9.34
N GLU A 113 3.29 -10.58 9.31
CA GLU A 113 2.65 -11.02 8.09
C GLU A 113 1.21 -10.53 7.99
N CYS A 114 0.78 -10.29 6.77
CA CYS A 114 -0.59 -9.88 6.45
C CYS A 114 -1.12 -10.74 5.31
N ASP A 115 -2.27 -11.39 5.51
CA ASP A 115 -2.92 -12.17 4.47
C ASP A 115 -3.47 -11.22 3.37
N LEU A 116 -3.14 -11.50 2.11
CA LEU A 116 -3.61 -10.75 0.93
C LEU A 116 -4.73 -11.47 0.16
N GLY A 117 -5.16 -12.63 0.63
CA GLY A 117 -6.07 -13.55 -0.05
C GLY A 117 -5.35 -14.37 -1.13
N ARG A 118 -6.07 -15.31 -1.75
CA ARG A 118 -5.56 -16.15 -2.87
C ARG A 118 -4.26 -16.90 -2.53
N ASN A 119 -4.12 -17.30 -1.26
CA ASN A 119 -2.91 -17.89 -0.70
C ASN A 119 -1.65 -17.00 -0.77
N LEU A 120 -1.81 -15.68 -0.93
CA LEU A 120 -0.73 -14.71 -0.88
C LEU A 120 -0.60 -14.12 0.53
N VAL A 121 0.63 -13.94 0.97
CA VAL A 121 0.98 -13.33 2.25
C VAL A 121 1.99 -12.23 1.99
N LEU A 122 1.74 -11.04 2.52
CA LEU A 122 2.71 -9.97 2.59
C LEU A 122 3.51 -10.13 3.88
N ARG A 123 4.83 -10.26 3.79
CA ARG A 123 5.71 -10.27 4.97
C ARG A 123 6.56 -9.01 4.97
N ALA A 124 6.60 -8.32 6.10
CA ALA A 124 7.44 -7.14 6.28
C ALA A 124 8.86 -7.52 6.70
N PHE A 125 9.84 -6.76 6.24
CA PHE A 125 11.23 -6.82 6.73
C PHE A 125 11.75 -5.41 6.99
N GLU A 126 12.76 -5.30 7.84
CA GLU A 126 13.28 -4.02 8.30
C GLU A 126 14.18 -3.40 7.22
N VAL A 127 14.05 -2.10 7.02
CA VAL A 127 14.88 -1.33 6.10
C VAL A 127 15.35 -0.07 6.81
N THR A 128 16.66 0.17 6.80
CA THR A 128 17.22 1.45 7.25
C THR A 128 17.11 2.47 6.14
N HIS A 129 16.44 3.59 6.41
CA HIS A 129 16.26 4.70 5.46
C HIS A 129 16.71 6.04 6.06
N SER A 130 16.06 6.46 7.13
CA SER A 130 16.41 7.64 7.92
C SER A 130 16.11 7.37 9.38
N ALA A 131 16.94 7.92 10.29
CA ALA A 131 16.75 7.78 11.73
C ALA A 131 15.41 8.37 12.23
N ARG A 132 14.72 9.17 11.43
CA ARG A 132 13.50 9.91 11.83
C ARG A 132 12.19 9.30 11.33
N ILE A 133 12.24 8.35 10.39
CA ILE A 133 11.02 7.81 9.77
C ILE A 133 11.08 6.27 9.78
N PRO A 134 10.07 5.60 10.37
CA PRO A 134 9.93 4.16 10.27
C PRO A 134 9.84 3.71 8.81
N CYS A 135 10.60 2.68 8.43
CA CYS A 135 10.62 2.15 7.09
C CYS A 135 10.59 0.62 7.10
N LEU A 136 9.82 0.04 6.19
CA LEU A 136 9.76 -1.40 5.96
C LEU A 136 9.89 -1.69 4.46
N GLY A 137 10.49 -2.83 4.17
CA GLY A 137 10.34 -3.51 2.89
C GLY A 137 9.32 -4.64 2.99
N TYR A 138 8.87 -5.14 1.84
CA TYR A 138 7.87 -6.20 1.77
C TYR A 138 8.28 -7.31 0.83
N VAL A 139 7.93 -8.55 1.20
CA VAL A 139 8.00 -9.73 0.33
C VAL A 139 6.59 -10.29 0.19
N VAL A 140 6.17 -10.58 -1.05
CA VAL A 140 4.94 -11.33 -1.31
C VAL A 140 5.28 -12.80 -1.45
N LEU A 141 4.71 -13.62 -0.57
CA LEU A 141 4.90 -15.06 -0.52
C LEU A 141 3.62 -15.76 -0.97
N ARG A 142 3.74 -16.87 -1.72
CA ARG A 142 2.63 -17.78 -1.98
C ARG A 142 2.71 -18.98 -1.05
N ARG A 143 1.70 -19.15 -0.20
CA ARG A 143 1.55 -20.35 0.64
C ARG A 143 0.90 -21.45 -0.16
N GLN A 144 1.50 -22.64 -0.20
CA GLN A 144 0.87 -23.82 -0.75
C GLN A 144 0.77 -24.88 0.34
N LYS A 145 -0.42 -25.46 0.51
CA LYS A 145 -0.58 -26.66 1.34
C LYS A 145 0.01 -27.81 0.55
N LYS A 146 1.11 -28.40 1.02
CA LYS A 146 1.50 -29.73 0.53
C LYS A 146 0.41 -30.72 0.93
N LEU A 147 -0.04 -31.52 -0.03
CA LEU A 147 -0.83 -32.71 0.27
C LEU A 147 0.02 -33.58 1.20
N LYS A 148 -0.53 -33.95 2.36
CA LYS A 148 0.07 -34.98 3.21
C LYS A 148 -0.13 -36.31 2.46
N GLN A 149 0.97 -37.01 2.20
CA GLN A 149 0.91 -38.45 1.92
C GLN A 149 0.64 -39.18 3.23
#